data_AF-A0A935VA69-F1
#
_entry.id   AF-A0A935VA69-F1
#
_cell.length_a   1.000
_cell.length_b   1.000
_cell.length_c   1.000
_cell.angle_alpha   90.00
_cell.angle_beta   90.00
_cell.angle_gamma   90.00
#
_symmetry.space_group_name_H-M   'P 1'
#
loop_
_entity.id
_entity.type
_entity.pdbx_description
1 polymer ?
#
loop_
_entity_poly.entity_id
_entity_poly.type
_entity_poly.pdbx_seq_one_letter_code
_entity_poly.pdbx_strand_id
1 'polypeptide(L)'
;MDADRRVIEDGAVAIKDGKIIRVGRRAVVTKNLTAKRTINAAGKAVIPGLINTHTHAAMSLFRGISDDLDLNEWLTKYIFPAEGKNVTEQFVRAGTRLGLAEMIRGGTTTYCDMYYFEDAVADESKKAGVRGVLGETIIDFPVADNKNNAEAMAYTERYLKKWANDPLIVPAIAPHAPYTVSTDHLRAIKALSDKYNAAVVTHVSETKKERDDILAQKGMTPAKYLDSIGFLTDRVIAAHNVWLTPEEIDIYAAKGVGAAHCPQSNMKLASGTAPIPAMLAKGVAVGLGTDGAASNNDLDMWEEMDTAAKLHKLISTDPKTLPAEQAFEMATIRGARALHLDKITGSIEGGKRADIAIVDLDSLNQTPYFNIYSSLVYSTKAADVRTVIIDGRIVMLDRRLLTLNENVIKKDANAYRRKIIDSLKN
;
A
#
# COMPACT_ATOMS: atom_id res chain seq x y z
N MET A 1 -17.90 -7.00 -4.00
CA MET A 1 -18.16 -5.57 -4.26
C MET A 1 -17.92 -5.27 -5.73
N ASP A 2 -18.87 -4.59 -6.35
CA ASP A 2 -18.83 -3.95 -7.67
C ASP A 2 -19.23 -2.47 -7.53
N ALA A 3 -19.43 -1.75 -8.64
CA ALA A 3 -19.80 -0.33 -8.62
C ALA A 3 -21.09 -0.03 -7.84
N ASP A 4 -22.02 -0.98 -7.79
CA ASP A 4 -23.33 -0.86 -7.11
C ASP A 4 -23.28 -1.35 -5.65
N ARG A 5 -22.09 -1.71 -5.13
CA ARG A 5 -21.90 -2.26 -3.78
C ARG A 5 -22.78 -3.47 -3.48
N ARG A 6 -23.06 -4.30 -4.49
CA ARG A 6 -23.96 -5.44 -4.31
C ARG A 6 -23.38 -6.48 -3.35
N VAL A 7 -24.25 -6.94 -2.45
CA VAL A 7 -24.02 -8.10 -1.58
C VAL A 7 -24.79 -9.28 -2.17
N ILE A 8 -24.07 -10.34 -2.55
CA ILE A 8 -24.67 -11.51 -3.20
C ILE A 8 -24.68 -12.66 -2.20
N GLU A 9 -25.83 -12.87 -1.56
CA GLU A 9 -26.06 -14.02 -0.69
C GLU A 9 -26.08 -15.33 -1.48
N ASP A 10 -25.60 -16.43 -0.88
CA ASP A 10 -25.36 -17.70 -1.59
C ASP A 10 -24.65 -17.45 -2.94
N GLY A 11 -23.61 -16.62 -2.91
CA GLY A 11 -22.84 -16.21 -4.07
C GLY A 11 -21.75 -17.22 -4.45
N ALA A 12 -21.30 -17.16 -5.71
CA ALA A 12 -20.09 -17.83 -6.16
C ALA A 12 -19.30 -16.96 -7.14
N VAL A 13 -17.99 -17.21 -7.20
CA VAL A 13 -17.06 -16.60 -8.15
C VAL A 13 -16.38 -17.72 -8.93
N ALA A 14 -16.51 -17.70 -10.26
CA ALA A 14 -15.82 -18.63 -11.14
C ALA A 14 -14.55 -17.96 -11.70
N ILE A 15 -13.42 -18.66 -11.58
CA ILE A 15 -12.09 -18.17 -11.97
C ILE A 15 -11.53 -19.10 -13.03
N LYS A 16 -10.98 -18.54 -14.10
CA LYS A 16 -10.24 -19.27 -15.14
C LYS A 16 -9.07 -18.41 -15.65
N ASP A 17 -7.90 -19.02 -15.78
CA ASP A 17 -6.67 -18.38 -16.29
C ASP A 17 -6.34 -17.06 -15.57
N GLY A 18 -6.53 -17.07 -14.24
CA GLY A 18 -6.31 -15.91 -13.36
C GLY A 18 -7.37 -14.82 -13.43
N LYS A 19 -8.41 -14.97 -14.25
CA LYS A 19 -9.49 -13.99 -14.40
C LYS A 19 -10.78 -14.45 -13.76
N ILE A 20 -11.55 -13.51 -13.25
CA ILE A 20 -12.95 -13.71 -12.87
C ILE A 20 -13.76 -13.82 -14.17
N ILE A 21 -14.39 -14.97 -14.40
CA ILE A 21 -15.23 -15.21 -15.60
C ILE A 21 -16.72 -15.09 -15.32
N ARG A 22 -17.13 -15.23 -14.05
CA ARG A 22 -18.53 -15.11 -13.63
C ARG A 22 -18.62 -14.83 -12.13
N VAL A 23 -19.55 -13.96 -11.76
CA VAL A 23 -19.91 -13.64 -10.37
C VAL A 23 -21.44 -13.54 -10.30
N GLY A 24 -22.04 -14.05 -9.23
CA GLY A 24 -23.50 -14.11 -9.10
C GLY A 24 -23.97 -15.12 -8.06
N ARG A 25 -25.28 -15.36 -7.99
CA ARG A 25 -25.87 -16.46 -7.20
C ARG A 25 -25.23 -17.79 -7.62
N ARG A 26 -24.88 -18.63 -6.64
CA ARG A 26 -24.18 -19.90 -6.82
C ARG A 26 -24.83 -20.77 -7.89
N ALA A 27 -26.16 -20.98 -7.81
CA ALA A 27 -26.90 -21.79 -8.77
C ALA A 27 -26.78 -21.30 -10.23
N VAL A 28 -26.68 -19.98 -10.44
CA VAL A 28 -26.49 -19.39 -11.78
C VAL A 28 -25.03 -19.52 -12.21
N VAL A 29 -24.10 -19.25 -11.30
CA VAL A 29 -22.67 -19.26 -11.59
C VAL A 29 -22.20 -20.66 -11.95
N THR A 30 -22.56 -21.67 -11.16
CA THR A 30 -22.09 -23.05 -11.33
C THR A 30 -22.82 -23.81 -12.44
N LYS A 31 -23.91 -23.28 -12.98
CA LYS A 31 -24.66 -23.91 -14.07
C LYS A 31 -23.74 -24.16 -15.28
N ASN A 32 -23.69 -25.42 -15.69
CA ASN A 32 -22.88 -25.92 -16.81
C ASN A 32 -21.37 -25.62 -16.67
N LEU A 33 -20.86 -25.47 -15.44
CA LEU A 33 -19.42 -25.34 -15.18
C LEU A 33 -18.92 -26.55 -14.39
N THR A 34 -17.77 -27.06 -14.81
CA THR A 34 -16.98 -28.03 -14.04
C THR A 34 -15.71 -27.36 -13.57
N ALA A 35 -15.52 -27.28 -12.25
CA ALA A 35 -14.33 -26.68 -11.66
C ALA A 35 -13.27 -27.76 -11.39
N LYS A 36 -12.00 -27.48 -11.71
CA LYS A 36 -10.86 -28.34 -11.31
C LYS A 36 -10.66 -28.37 -9.79
N ARG A 37 -11.06 -27.29 -9.12
CA ARG A 37 -10.98 -27.11 -7.68
C ARG A 37 -12.14 -26.24 -7.22
N THR A 38 -12.75 -26.62 -6.10
CA THR A 38 -13.80 -25.85 -5.44
C THR A 38 -13.32 -25.47 -4.04
N ILE A 39 -13.46 -24.21 -3.66
CA ILE A 39 -13.21 -23.72 -2.30
C ILE A 39 -14.56 -23.44 -1.67
N ASN A 40 -14.84 -24.06 -0.53
CA ASN A 40 -16.09 -23.83 0.19
C ASN A 40 -15.98 -22.57 1.06
N ALA A 41 -16.73 -21.53 0.69
CA ALA A 41 -16.81 -20.27 1.43
C ALA A 41 -18.13 -20.12 2.22
N ALA A 42 -18.82 -21.23 2.55
CA ALA A 42 -19.99 -21.19 3.41
C ALA A 42 -19.63 -20.56 4.78
N GLY A 43 -20.49 -19.67 5.26
CA GLY A 43 -20.26 -18.87 6.48
C GLY A 43 -19.19 -17.78 6.34
N LYS A 44 -18.74 -17.47 5.11
CA LYS A 44 -17.63 -16.54 4.85
C LYS A 44 -18.03 -15.49 3.82
N ALA A 45 -17.35 -14.35 3.85
CA ALA A 45 -17.43 -13.34 2.79
C ALA A 45 -16.33 -13.57 1.75
N VAL A 46 -16.67 -13.48 0.47
CA VAL A 46 -15.71 -13.40 -0.64
C VAL A 46 -15.63 -11.94 -1.07
N ILE A 47 -14.47 -11.33 -0.87
CA ILE A 47 -14.23 -9.90 -1.11
C ILE A 47 -13.09 -9.68 -2.10
N PRO A 48 -13.02 -8.51 -2.77
CA PRO A 48 -11.79 -8.11 -3.43
C PRO A 48 -10.64 -8.17 -2.42
N GLY A 49 -9.46 -8.59 -2.85
CA GLY A 49 -8.28 -8.52 -2.00
C GLY A 49 -8.00 -7.07 -1.58
N LEU A 50 -7.47 -6.89 -0.37
CA LEU A 50 -7.14 -5.55 0.13
C LEU A 50 -5.94 -5.01 -0.64
N ILE A 51 -5.89 -3.68 -0.78
CA ILE A 51 -4.85 -2.95 -1.48
C ILE A 51 -4.21 -1.96 -0.52
N ASN A 52 -2.95 -2.20 -0.20
CA ASN A 52 -2.14 -1.32 0.63
C ASN A 52 -1.42 -0.31 -0.26
N THR A 53 -1.88 0.93 -0.31
CA THR A 53 -1.40 1.92 -1.29
C THR A 53 -0.09 2.61 -0.91
N HIS A 54 0.52 2.28 0.23
CA HIS A 54 1.84 2.80 0.60
C HIS A 54 2.48 1.98 1.73
N THR A 55 3.69 1.49 1.50
CA THR A 55 4.50 0.73 2.46
C THR A 55 5.99 1.01 2.30
N HIS A 56 6.73 0.58 3.32
CA HIS A 56 8.16 0.24 3.26
C HIS A 56 8.35 -1.20 3.78
N ALA A 57 8.07 -2.21 2.95
CA ALA A 57 7.86 -3.60 3.40
C ALA A 57 9.09 -4.20 4.11
N ALA A 58 10.30 -3.85 3.66
CA ALA A 58 11.54 -4.32 4.27
C ALA A 58 11.79 -3.73 5.68
N MET A 59 11.19 -2.59 6.02
CA MET A 59 11.24 -2.02 7.37
C MET A 59 10.49 -2.86 8.40
N SER A 60 9.82 -3.94 8.01
CA SER A 60 9.34 -4.98 8.93
C SER A 60 10.43 -5.54 9.86
N LEU A 61 11.70 -5.51 9.45
CA LEU A 61 12.84 -5.85 10.30
C LEU A 61 13.21 -4.78 11.33
N PHE A 62 12.74 -3.55 11.15
CA PHE A 62 12.89 -2.42 12.07
C PHE A 62 11.66 -2.20 12.95
N ARG A 63 10.72 -3.13 12.97
CA ARG A 63 9.53 -3.06 13.81
C ARG A 63 9.88 -2.83 15.28
N GLY A 64 9.36 -1.73 15.84
CA GLY A 64 9.59 -1.35 17.24
C GLY A 64 11.06 -1.07 17.56
N ILE A 65 11.85 -0.59 16.59
CA ILE A 65 13.27 -0.26 16.82
C ILE A 65 13.42 0.96 17.74
N SER A 66 12.57 1.97 17.55
CA SER A 66 12.51 3.19 18.34
C SER A 66 11.13 3.84 18.13
N ASP A 67 10.44 4.13 19.23
CA ASP A 67 9.07 4.66 19.26
C ASP A 67 9.03 5.96 20.08
N ASP A 68 7.91 6.68 20.03
CA ASP A 68 7.61 7.90 20.81
C ASP A 68 8.54 9.11 20.54
N LEU A 69 8.86 9.34 19.26
CA LEU A 69 9.69 10.45 18.77
C LEU A 69 8.98 11.19 17.63
N ASP A 70 9.32 12.47 17.41
CA ASP A 70 8.88 13.17 16.19
C ASP A 70 9.58 12.63 14.93
N LEU A 71 8.96 12.82 13.75
CA LEU A 71 9.45 12.27 12.48
C LEU A 71 10.92 12.61 12.21
N ASN A 72 11.33 13.86 12.41
CA ASN A 72 12.68 14.28 12.06
C ASN A 72 13.71 13.66 13.01
N GLU A 73 13.41 13.62 14.32
CA GLU A 73 14.24 12.93 15.30
C GLU A 73 14.33 11.42 15.02
N TRP A 74 13.18 10.78 14.74
CA TRP A 74 13.09 9.36 14.42
C TRP A 74 13.92 8.99 13.18
N LEU A 75 13.76 9.75 12.09
CA LEU A 75 14.52 9.53 10.85
C LEU A 75 16.02 9.72 11.07
N THR A 76 16.42 10.89 11.58
CA THR A 76 17.83 11.31 11.57
C THR A 76 18.67 10.63 12.64
N LYS A 77 18.09 10.26 13.79
CA LYS A 77 18.82 9.64 14.90
C LYS A 77 18.74 8.12 14.94
N TYR A 78 17.68 7.52 14.40
CA TYR A 78 17.44 6.08 14.52
C TYR A 78 17.36 5.37 13.18
N ILE A 79 16.45 5.77 12.30
CA ILE A 79 16.20 5.06 11.03
C ILE A 79 17.39 5.18 10.08
N PHE A 80 17.79 6.38 9.66
CA PHE A 80 18.90 6.53 8.70
C PHE A 80 20.22 5.90 9.21
N PRO A 81 20.59 6.03 10.51
CA PRO A 81 21.74 5.31 11.04
C PRO A 81 21.58 3.78 11.01
N ALA A 82 20.40 3.25 11.37
CA ALA A 82 20.14 1.82 11.32
C ALA A 82 20.17 1.30 9.87
N GLU A 83 19.60 2.05 8.93
CA GLU A 83 19.62 1.74 7.51
C GLU A 83 21.03 1.73 6.96
N GLY A 84 21.80 2.80 7.18
CA GLY A 84 23.18 2.92 6.70
C GLY A 84 24.11 1.82 7.22
N LYS A 85 23.83 1.26 8.41
CA LYS A 85 24.60 0.16 9.00
C LYS A 85 24.13 -1.23 8.58
N ASN A 86 22.86 -1.43 8.22
CA ASN A 86 22.26 -2.77 8.11
C ASN A 86 21.61 -3.08 6.75
N VAL A 87 21.18 -2.07 6.00
CA VAL A 87 20.44 -2.29 4.75
C VAL A 87 21.41 -2.76 3.67
N THR A 88 21.13 -3.95 3.17
CA THR A 88 21.80 -4.64 2.07
C THR A 88 20.72 -5.33 1.27
N GLU A 89 21.01 -5.77 0.05
CA GLU A 89 20.04 -6.54 -0.74
C GLU A 89 19.47 -7.74 0.04
N GLN A 90 20.29 -8.44 0.84
CA GLN A 90 19.81 -9.57 1.66
C GLN A 90 18.90 -9.15 2.81
N PHE A 91 19.16 -7.99 3.42
CA PHE A 91 18.26 -7.40 4.42
C PHE A 91 16.90 -7.12 3.78
N VAL A 92 16.89 -6.47 2.61
CA VAL A 92 15.67 -6.14 1.87
C VAL A 92 14.90 -7.41 1.53
N ARG A 93 15.56 -8.44 0.99
CA ARG A 93 14.91 -9.73 0.70
C ARG A 93 14.26 -10.35 1.94
N ALA A 94 14.97 -10.38 3.06
CA ALA A 94 14.44 -10.97 4.30
C ALA A 94 13.27 -10.16 4.86
N GLY A 95 13.37 -8.84 4.89
CA GLY A 95 12.30 -7.95 5.34
C GLY A 95 11.08 -7.98 4.43
N THR A 96 11.27 -7.93 3.12
CA THR A 96 10.16 -8.04 2.15
C THR A 96 9.42 -9.36 2.34
N ARG A 97 10.09 -10.51 2.52
CA ARG A 97 9.39 -11.78 2.80
C ARG A 97 8.57 -11.72 4.08
N LEU A 98 9.08 -11.07 5.13
CA LEU A 98 8.36 -10.89 6.39
C LEU A 98 7.11 -10.03 6.17
N GLY A 99 7.25 -8.87 5.52
CA GLY A 99 6.14 -7.98 5.22
C GLY A 99 5.09 -8.64 4.32
N LEU A 100 5.50 -9.35 3.28
CA LEU A 100 4.60 -10.10 2.38
C LEU A 100 3.85 -11.20 3.13
N ALA A 101 4.51 -11.93 4.03
CA ALA A 101 3.85 -12.98 4.81
C ALA A 101 2.74 -12.39 5.71
N GLU A 102 3.00 -11.26 6.34
CA GLU A 102 2.01 -10.55 7.16
C GLU A 102 0.85 -10.00 6.32
N MET A 103 1.15 -9.31 5.23
CA MET A 103 0.16 -8.76 4.30
C MET A 103 -0.76 -9.86 3.73
N ILE A 104 -0.22 -10.99 3.28
CA ILE A 104 -1.02 -12.12 2.78
C ILE A 104 -1.91 -12.67 3.91
N ARG A 105 -1.39 -12.79 5.13
CA ARG A 105 -2.20 -13.28 6.27
C ARG A 105 -3.34 -12.33 6.62
N GLY A 106 -3.19 -11.04 6.35
CA GLY A 106 -4.21 -10.01 6.50
C GLY A 106 -5.15 -9.84 5.31
N GLY A 107 -4.97 -10.57 4.21
CA GLY A 107 -5.85 -10.44 3.03
C GLY A 107 -5.43 -9.37 2.01
N THR A 108 -4.25 -8.76 2.20
CA THR A 108 -3.66 -7.84 1.23
C THR A 108 -3.14 -8.63 0.02
N THR A 109 -3.55 -8.19 -1.16
CA THR A 109 -3.23 -8.85 -2.44
C THR A 109 -2.40 -7.98 -3.38
N THR A 110 -2.51 -6.66 -3.18
CA THR A 110 -1.74 -5.65 -3.90
C THR A 110 -1.15 -4.70 -2.88
N TYR A 111 0.10 -4.28 -3.09
CA TYR A 111 0.72 -3.25 -2.29
C TYR A 111 1.53 -2.27 -3.15
N CYS A 112 1.73 -1.06 -2.65
CA CYS A 112 2.63 -0.08 -3.24
C CYS A 112 3.80 0.12 -2.30
N ASP A 113 5.01 -0.18 -2.75
CA ASP A 113 6.23 -0.07 -1.95
C ASP A 113 7.11 1.03 -2.50
N MET A 114 7.90 1.63 -1.61
CA MET A 114 9.06 2.39 -2.00
C MET A 114 10.19 2.07 -1.03
N TYR A 115 11.24 1.42 -1.51
CA TYR A 115 12.41 1.15 -0.71
C TYR A 115 13.69 1.09 -1.55
N TYR A 116 14.78 0.68 -0.92
CA TYR A 116 16.05 0.41 -1.56
C TYR A 116 16.09 -1.01 -2.13
N PHE A 117 16.93 -1.23 -3.13
CA PHE A 117 17.10 -2.51 -3.83
C PHE A 117 15.76 -3.05 -4.37
N GLU A 118 14.98 -2.20 -5.04
CA GLU A 118 13.59 -2.55 -5.41
C GLU A 118 13.52 -3.74 -6.39
N ASP A 119 14.60 -4.03 -7.10
CA ASP A 119 14.73 -5.27 -7.88
C ASP A 119 14.60 -6.55 -7.03
N ALA A 120 15.12 -6.51 -5.80
CA ALA A 120 15.00 -7.60 -4.85
C ALA A 120 13.60 -7.67 -4.25
N VAL A 121 12.97 -6.52 -3.99
CA VAL A 121 11.56 -6.44 -3.56
C VAL A 121 10.65 -7.07 -4.62
N ALA A 122 10.80 -6.68 -5.89
CA ALA A 122 10.03 -7.20 -7.02
C ALA A 122 10.20 -8.71 -7.20
N ASP A 123 11.42 -9.22 -7.08
CA ASP A 123 11.71 -10.65 -7.19
C ASP A 123 11.06 -11.47 -6.06
N GLU A 124 11.14 -11.02 -4.80
CA GLU A 124 10.49 -11.71 -3.68
C GLU A 124 8.95 -11.62 -3.77
N SER A 125 8.40 -10.48 -4.20
CA SER A 125 6.95 -10.30 -4.43
C SER A 125 6.42 -11.22 -5.52
N LYS A 126 7.12 -11.34 -6.65
CA LYS A 126 6.77 -12.30 -7.70
C LYS A 126 6.82 -13.74 -7.23
N LYS A 127 7.85 -14.13 -6.46
CA LYS A 127 7.97 -15.48 -5.88
C LYS A 127 6.82 -15.79 -4.92
N ALA A 128 6.48 -14.84 -4.05
CA ALA A 128 5.35 -14.92 -3.13
C ALA A 128 4.00 -14.94 -3.88
N GLY A 129 3.95 -14.38 -5.09
CA GLY A 129 2.76 -14.28 -5.91
C GLY A 129 1.87 -13.09 -5.54
N VAL A 130 2.48 -11.97 -5.10
CA VAL A 130 1.79 -10.75 -4.69
C VAL A 130 1.94 -9.67 -5.76
N ARG A 131 0.87 -8.91 -6.03
CA ARG A 131 0.89 -7.79 -6.97
C ARG A 131 1.52 -6.57 -6.32
N GLY A 132 2.38 -5.85 -7.05
CA GLY A 132 3.10 -4.69 -6.50
C GLY A 132 3.19 -3.53 -7.47
N VAL A 133 3.01 -2.30 -6.96
CA VAL A 133 3.52 -1.07 -7.59
C VAL A 133 4.78 -0.69 -6.82
N LEU A 134 5.95 -0.94 -7.40
CA LEU A 134 7.20 -1.06 -6.66
C LEU A 134 8.19 0.00 -7.11
N GLY A 135 8.43 1.00 -6.27
CA GLY A 135 9.17 2.21 -6.58
C GLY A 135 10.61 2.18 -6.08
N GLU A 136 11.58 2.24 -6.99
CA GLU A 136 12.99 2.38 -6.62
C GLU A 136 13.23 3.76 -5.99
N THR A 137 13.70 3.77 -4.74
CA THR A 137 13.89 5.00 -3.97
C THR A 137 15.04 5.84 -4.52
N ILE A 138 14.79 7.15 -4.67
CA ILE A 138 15.79 8.13 -5.09
C ILE A 138 15.86 9.26 -4.06
N ILE A 139 17.08 9.56 -3.61
CA ILE A 139 17.37 10.61 -2.63
C ILE A 139 18.71 11.29 -2.93
N ASP A 140 18.85 12.59 -2.63
CA ASP A 140 20.03 13.40 -3.01
C ASP A 140 21.24 13.26 -2.05
N PHE A 141 21.29 12.16 -1.29
CA PHE A 141 22.45 11.79 -0.47
C PHE A 141 22.76 10.30 -0.58
N PRO A 142 24.00 9.85 -0.29
CA PRO A 142 24.38 8.46 -0.47
C PRO A 142 23.54 7.49 0.38
N VAL A 143 23.06 6.42 -0.24
CA VAL A 143 22.26 5.36 0.39
C VAL A 143 22.84 3.97 0.12
N ALA A 144 22.12 2.92 0.53
CA ALA A 144 22.63 1.56 0.56
C ALA A 144 22.92 0.99 -0.85
N ASP A 145 22.06 1.26 -1.82
CA ASP A 145 22.14 0.74 -3.20
C ASP A 145 22.77 1.71 -4.21
N ASN A 146 22.74 3.02 -3.93
CA ASN A 146 23.25 4.06 -4.84
C ASN A 146 24.04 5.14 -4.08
N LYS A 147 25.19 5.57 -4.61
CA LYS A 147 26.06 6.56 -3.95
C LYS A 147 25.88 7.99 -4.44
N ASN A 148 25.26 8.17 -5.61
CA ASN A 148 25.01 9.47 -6.22
C ASN A 148 23.81 9.41 -7.18
N ASN A 149 23.34 10.58 -7.60
CA ASN A 149 22.15 10.72 -8.44
C ASN A 149 22.27 10.02 -9.80
N ALA A 150 23.47 9.99 -10.39
CA ALA A 150 23.67 9.34 -11.69
C ALA A 150 23.54 7.81 -11.59
N GLU A 151 24.10 7.22 -10.53
CA GLU A 151 23.93 5.79 -10.22
C GLU A 151 22.47 5.45 -9.94
N ALA A 152 21.78 6.26 -9.12
CA ALA A 152 20.36 6.07 -8.81
C ALA A 152 19.50 6.05 -10.08
N MET A 153 19.62 7.08 -10.93
CA MET A 153 18.86 7.13 -12.20
C MET A 153 19.19 5.97 -13.13
N ALA A 154 20.47 5.54 -13.19
CA ALA A 154 20.88 4.41 -14.01
C ALA A 154 20.35 3.07 -13.45
N TYR A 155 20.31 2.90 -12.13
CA TYR A 155 19.70 1.74 -11.49
C TYR A 155 18.20 1.70 -11.77
N THR A 156 17.48 2.79 -11.49
CA THR A 156 16.04 2.90 -11.72
C THR A 156 15.70 2.61 -13.18
N GLU A 157 16.44 3.15 -14.15
CA GLU A 157 16.17 2.87 -15.56
C GLU A 157 16.38 1.38 -15.93
N ARG A 158 17.38 0.70 -15.35
CA ARG A 158 17.56 -0.75 -15.54
C ARG A 158 16.42 -1.54 -14.91
N TYR A 159 15.99 -1.15 -13.71
CA TYR A 159 14.89 -1.75 -12.98
C TYR A 159 13.56 -1.64 -13.76
N LEU A 160 13.21 -0.43 -14.24
CA LEU A 160 12.02 -0.19 -15.07
C LEU A 160 12.01 -1.12 -16.30
N LYS A 161 13.13 -1.23 -17.01
CA LYS A 161 13.25 -2.11 -18.21
C LYS A 161 13.06 -3.58 -17.87
N LYS A 162 13.65 -4.05 -16.77
CA LYS A 162 13.61 -5.46 -16.38
C LYS A 162 12.19 -5.93 -16.07
N TRP A 163 11.40 -5.08 -15.43
CA TRP A 163 10.07 -5.44 -14.92
C TRP A 163 8.89 -4.91 -15.74
N ALA A 164 9.14 -4.18 -16.83
CA ALA A 164 8.11 -3.47 -17.62
C ALA A 164 6.88 -4.29 -18.05
N ASN A 165 7.02 -5.60 -18.24
CA ASN A 165 5.95 -6.47 -18.76
C ASN A 165 5.61 -7.63 -17.80
N ASP A 166 5.95 -7.51 -16.52
CA ASP A 166 5.60 -8.54 -15.55
C ASP A 166 4.09 -8.50 -15.22
N PRO A 167 3.41 -9.65 -15.12
CA PRO A 167 1.97 -9.68 -14.85
C PRO A 167 1.58 -9.26 -13.41
N LEU A 168 2.53 -9.26 -12.47
CA LEU A 168 2.31 -8.90 -11.06
C LEU A 168 3.01 -7.60 -10.67
N ILE A 169 4.15 -7.30 -11.27
CA ILE A 169 4.98 -6.14 -10.89
C ILE A 169 4.77 -4.98 -11.86
N VAL A 170 4.38 -3.84 -11.31
CA VAL A 170 4.42 -2.54 -11.99
C VAL A 170 5.63 -1.78 -11.43
N PRO A 171 6.73 -1.67 -12.18
CA PRO A 171 7.89 -0.94 -11.70
C PRO A 171 7.62 0.57 -11.73
N ALA A 172 8.00 1.26 -10.66
CA ALA A 172 7.80 2.69 -10.45
C ALA A 172 9.13 3.38 -10.09
N ILE A 173 9.09 4.71 -10.05
CA ILE A 173 10.19 5.55 -9.58
C ILE A 173 9.75 6.16 -8.25
N ALA A 174 10.60 6.19 -7.23
CA ALA A 174 10.21 6.72 -5.92
C ALA A 174 11.15 7.82 -5.40
N PRO A 175 11.09 9.06 -5.89
CA PRO A 175 11.74 10.16 -5.17
C PRO A 175 11.16 10.21 -3.76
N HIS A 176 12.04 10.22 -2.75
CA HIS A 176 11.61 10.11 -1.36
C HIS A 176 10.59 11.20 -0.98
N ALA A 177 11.00 12.47 -1.06
CA ALA A 177 10.15 13.61 -0.76
C ALA A 177 10.74 14.92 -1.33
N PRO A 178 9.94 15.99 -1.51
CA PRO A 178 10.40 17.26 -2.09
C PRO A 178 11.47 17.99 -1.28
N TYR A 179 11.62 17.66 0.01
CA TYR A 179 12.65 18.22 0.89
C TYR A 179 13.98 17.43 0.86
N THR A 180 14.01 16.26 0.20
CA THR A 180 15.20 15.39 0.08
C THR A 180 15.66 15.17 -1.36
N VAL A 181 14.92 15.71 -2.34
CA VAL A 181 15.22 15.60 -3.77
C VAL A 181 15.12 16.99 -4.38
N SER A 182 16.21 17.46 -4.97
CA SER A 182 16.34 18.78 -5.58
C SER A 182 15.39 18.97 -6.77
N THR A 183 15.10 20.23 -7.08
CA THR A 183 14.24 20.60 -8.22
C THR A 183 14.73 20.01 -9.54
N ASP A 184 16.04 20.01 -9.79
CA ASP A 184 16.61 19.49 -11.01
C ASP A 184 16.50 17.96 -11.09
N HIS A 185 16.67 17.27 -9.96
CA HIS A 185 16.49 15.82 -9.92
C HIS A 185 15.02 15.42 -10.06
N LEU A 186 14.08 16.15 -9.45
CA LEU A 186 12.64 15.95 -9.66
C LEU A 186 12.25 16.10 -11.14
N ARG A 187 12.82 17.08 -11.86
CA ARG A 187 12.63 17.24 -13.31
C ARG A 187 13.22 16.07 -14.11
N ALA A 188 14.40 15.58 -13.73
CA ALA A 188 15.00 14.41 -14.38
C ALA A 188 14.17 13.13 -14.15
N ILE A 189 13.65 12.94 -12.94
CA ILE A 189 12.74 11.84 -12.58
C ILE A 189 11.45 11.93 -13.39
N LYS A 190 10.87 13.13 -13.51
CA LYS A 190 9.69 13.37 -14.36
C LYS A 190 9.96 12.99 -15.82
N ALA A 191 11.10 13.40 -16.37
CA ALA A 191 11.49 13.03 -17.73
C ALA A 191 11.67 11.51 -17.90
N LEU A 192 12.19 10.82 -16.88
CA LEU A 192 12.31 9.36 -16.88
C LEU A 192 10.93 8.68 -16.81
N SER A 193 10.03 9.17 -15.95
CA SER A 193 8.63 8.73 -15.88
C SER A 193 7.94 8.87 -17.24
N ASP A 194 8.10 10.01 -17.92
CA ASP A 194 7.53 10.24 -19.25
C ASP A 194 8.09 9.28 -20.30
N LYS A 195 9.41 9.05 -20.29
CA LYS A 195 10.09 8.15 -21.22
C LYS A 195 9.58 6.71 -21.13
N TYR A 196 9.28 6.23 -19.91
CA TYR A 196 8.87 4.85 -19.66
C TYR A 196 7.38 4.69 -19.36
N ASN A 197 6.61 5.78 -19.36
CA ASN A 197 5.24 5.82 -18.85
C ASN A 197 5.13 5.19 -17.45
N ALA A 198 6.12 5.45 -16.58
CA ALA A 198 6.25 4.82 -15.28
C ALA A 198 5.54 5.62 -14.19
N ALA A 199 4.91 4.91 -13.25
CA ALA A 199 4.35 5.51 -12.04
C ALA A 199 5.45 6.17 -11.18
N VAL A 200 5.07 7.17 -10.40
CA VAL A 200 5.94 7.88 -9.47
C VAL A 200 5.33 7.86 -8.07
N VAL A 201 6.05 7.37 -7.08
CA VAL A 201 5.61 7.28 -5.68
C VAL A 201 6.43 8.28 -4.85
N THR A 202 5.80 9.12 -4.04
CA THR A 202 6.53 10.10 -3.21
C THR A 202 5.73 10.48 -1.97
N HIS A 203 6.41 10.84 -0.89
CA HIS A 203 5.77 11.51 0.24
C HIS A 203 5.50 12.98 -0.12
N VAL A 204 4.33 13.52 0.24
CA VAL A 204 3.98 14.93 -0.01
C VAL A 204 3.16 15.49 1.15
N SER A 205 3.58 16.64 1.68
CA SER A 205 2.86 17.39 2.71
C SER A 205 2.53 16.54 3.94
N GLU A 206 3.49 15.73 4.38
CA GLU A 206 3.33 14.82 5.52
C GLU A 206 3.31 15.60 6.84
N THR A 207 4.28 16.51 7.03
CA THR A 207 4.42 17.25 8.29
C THR A 207 4.24 18.74 8.11
N LYS A 208 3.86 19.42 9.20
CA LYS A 208 3.81 20.89 9.22
C LYS A 208 5.16 21.51 8.90
N LYS A 209 6.24 20.90 9.42
CA LYS A 209 7.62 21.33 9.20
C LYS A 209 7.97 21.28 7.70
N GLU A 210 7.72 20.16 7.03
CA GLU A 210 7.91 20.05 5.57
C GLU A 210 7.18 21.19 4.84
N ARG A 211 5.88 21.36 5.13
CA ARG A 211 5.05 22.39 4.49
C ARG A 211 5.66 23.78 4.67
N ASP A 212 6.01 24.14 5.91
CA ASP A 212 6.51 25.47 6.24
C ASP A 212 7.90 25.72 5.63
N ASP A 213 8.80 24.72 5.68
CA ASP A 213 10.14 24.81 5.11
C ASP A 213 10.09 24.97 3.58
N ILE A 214 9.25 24.19 2.89
CA ILE A 214 9.10 24.31 1.43
C ILE A 214 8.44 25.66 1.07
N LEU A 215 7.44 26.10 1.84
CA LEU A 215 6.83 27.42 1.65
C LEU A 215 7.86 28.54 1.78
N ALA A 216 8.73 28.49 2.79
CA ALA A 216 9.79 29.47 2.99
C ALA A 216 10.84 29.45 1.87
N GLN A 217 11.22 28.26 1.39
CA GLN A 217 12.27 28.10 0.37
C GLN A 217 11.79 28.34 -1.06
N LYS A 218 10.54 28.00 -1.37
CA LYS A 218 9.99 27.98 -2.74
C LYS A 218 8.87 29.01 -2.96
N GLY A 219 8.38 29.66 -1.92
CA GLY A 219 7.24 30.58 -1.98
C GLY A 219 5.90 29.90 -2.27
N MET A 220 5.85 28.57 -2.22
CA MET A 220 4.67 27.74 -2.53
C MET A 220 4.60 26.57 -1.55
N THR A 221 3.39 26.13 -1.23
CA THR A 221 3.17 24.88 -0.48
C THR A 221 3.58 23.66 -1.32
N PRO A 222 3.85 22.48 -0.72
CA PRO A 222 4.54 21.39 -1.40
C PRO A 222 3.88 20.92 -2.71
N ALA A 223 2.56 20.71 -2.72
CA ALA A 223 1.87 20.27 -3.93
C ALA A 223 1.78 21.37 -4.99
N LYS A 224 1.58 22.64 -4.60
CA LYS A 224 1.67 23.80 -5.53
C LYS A 224 3.05 23.90 -6.17
N TYR A 225 4.10 23.73 -5.38
CA TYR A 225 5.48 23.72 -5.88
C TYR A 225 5.70 22.57 -6.88
N LEU A 226 5.31 21.34 -6.54
CA LEU A 226 5.43 20.20 -7.45
C LEU A 226 4.64 20.40 -8.75
N ASP A 227 3.44 20.99 -8.70
CA ASP A 227 2.68 21.32 -9.90
C ASP A 227 3.37 22.39 -10.75
N SER A 228 3.96 23.41 -10.12
CA SER A 228 4.64 24.52 -10.83
C SER A 228 5.82 24.07 -11.68
N ILE A 229 6.45 22.94 -11.33
CA ILE A 229 7.55 22.33 -12.09
C ILE A 229 7.07 21.21 -13.02
N GLY A 230 5.76 21.01 -13.12
CA GLY A 230 5.11 19.99 -13.95
C GLY A 230 5.24 18.57 -13.41
N PHE A 231 5.62 18.37 -12.14
CA PHE A 231 5.86 17.04 -11.57
C PHE A 231 4.55 16.27 -11.34
N LEU A 232 3.50 16.95 -10.86
CA LEU A 232 2.20 16.32 -10.59
C LEU A 232 1.46 15.96 -11.89
N THR A 233 1.17 14.67 -12.03
CA THR A 233 0.46 14.06 -13.17
C THR A 233 -0.41 12.89 -12.69
N ASP A 234 -1.13 12.29 -13.64
CA ASP A 234 -1.92 11.06 -13.46
C ASP A 234 -1.07 9.79 -13.28
N ARG A 235 0.25 9.94 -13.10
CA ARG A 235 1.17 8.86 -12.74
C ARG A 235 1.70 8.97 -11.32
N VAL A 236 1.40 10.07 -10.62
CA VAL A 236 1.90 10.32 -9.27
C VAL A 236 0.98 9.71 -8.23
N ILE A 237 1.58 8.98 -7.31
CA ILE A 237 0.98 8.44 -6.09
C ILE A 237 1.64 9.17 -4.92
N ALA A 238 0.89 10.07 -4.27
CA ALA A 238 1.36 10.86 -3.15
C ALA A 238 0.94 10.22 -1.82
N ALA A 239 1.91 9.96 -0.94
CA ALA A 239 1.67 9.43 0.40
C ALA A 239 1.44 10.54 1.44
N HIS A 240 0.71 10.19 2.51
CA HIS A 240 0.32 11.02 3.65
C HIS A 240 -0.70 12.12 3.35
N ASN A 241 -0.32 13.16 2.60
CA ASN A 241 -1.18 14.27 2.19
C ASN A 241 -1.83 15.04 3.37
N VAL A 242 -1.13 15.15 4.49
CA VAL A 242 -1.69 15.66 5.75
C VAL A 242 -2.01 17.15 5.67
N TRP A 243 -1.10 17.94 5.11
CA TRP A 243 -1.15 19.40 5.14
C TRP A 243 -1.54 20.04 3.80
N LEU A 244 -2.35 19.35 3.00
CA LEU A 244 -2.87 19.90 1.74
C LEU A 244 -3.87 21.05 1.98
N THR A 245 -3.74 22.13 1.19
CA THR A 245 -4.75 23.20 1.13
C THR A 245 -5.92 22.83 0.20
N PRO A 246 -7.08 23.51 0.30
CA PRO A 246 -8.19 23.30 -0.63
C PRO A 246 -7.80 23.42 -2.10
N GLU A 247 -6.93 24.38 -2.46
CA GLU A 247 -6.49 24.51 -3.85
C GLU A 247 -5.54 23.36 -4.27
N GLU A 248 -4.76 22.80 -3.36
CA GLU A 248 -3.92 21.63 -3.66
C GLU A 248 -4.75 20.36 -3.88
N ILE A 249 -5.88 20.24 -3.18
CA ILE A 249 -6.86 19.18 -3.43
C ILE A 249 -7.46 19.34 -4.84
N ASP A 250 -7.76 20.57 -5.26
CA ASP A 250 -8.24 20.84 -6.63
C ASP A 250 -7.18 20.49 -7.69
N ILE A 251 -5.89 20.77 -7.42
CA ILE A 251 -4.78 20.35 -8.28
C ILE A 251 -4.75 18.83 -8.40
N TYR A 252 -4.82 18.09 -7.29
CA TYR A 252 -4.81 16.63 -7.30
C TYR A 252 -5.96 16.06 -8.14
N ALA A 253 -7.17 16.59 -7.94
CA ALA A 253 -8.35 16.17 -8.70
C ALA A 253 -8.19 16.46 -10.20
N ALA A 254 -7.70 17.64 -10.57
CA ALA A 254 -7.51 18.04 -11.96
C ALA A 254 -6.40 17.26 -12.67
N LYS A 255 -5.33 16.89 -11.95
CA LYS A 255 -4.17 16.18 -12.49
C LYS A 255 -4.31 14.66 -12.41
N GLY A 256 -5.32 14.14 -11.70
CA GLY A 256 -5.51 12.71 -11.51
C GLY A 256 -4.48 12.06 -10.57
N VAL A 257 -3.93 12.82 -9.62
CA VAL A 257 -2.96 12.31 -8.63
C VAL A 257 -3.65 11.29 -7.72
N GLY A 258 -3.04 10.12 -7.57
CA GLY A 258 -3.42 9.13 -6.58
C GLY A 258 -2.93 9.52 -5.18
N ALA A 259 -3.74 9.30 -4.15
CA ALA A 259 -3.37 9.59 -2.77
C ALA A 259 -3.42 8.34 -1.89
N ALA A 260 -2.37 8.11 -1.10
CA ALA A 260 -2.35 7.11 -0.05
C ALA A 260 -2.53 7.78 1.32
N HIS A 261 -3.60 7.41 2.04
CA HIS A 261 -3.83 7.86 3.41
C HIS A 261 -3.26 6.82 4.38
N CYS A 262 -2.36 7.26 5.27
CA CYS A 262 -1.71 6.41 6.28
C CYS A 262 -2.08 6.86 7.70
N PRO A 263 -3.33 6.61 8.16
CA PRO A 263 -3.83 7.21 9.39
C PRO A 263 -3.02 6.81 10.63
N GLN A 264 -2.68 5.53 10.80
CA GLN A 264 -1.95 5.09 12.00
C GLN A 264 -0.53 5.67 12.06
N SER A 265 0.20 5.69 10.94
CA SER A 265 1.51 6.35 10.88
C SER A 265 1.41 7.84 11.21
N ASN A 266 0.47 8.56 10.57
CA ASN A 266 0.27 9.98 10.83
C ASN A 266 -0.12 10.27 12.29
N MET A 267 -0.87 9.37 12.94
CA MET A 267 -1.21 9.46 14.35
C MET A 267 0.00 9.18 15.24
N LYS A 268 0.76 8.12 14.96
CA LYS A 268 1.92 7.69 15.76
C LYS A 268 3.05 8.73 15.74
N LEU A 269 3.30 9.36 14.60
CA LEU A 269 4.33 10.39 14.42
C LEU A 269 3.84 11.81 14.72
N ALA A 270 2.56 11.97 15.10
CA ALA A 270 1.91 13.26 15.30
C ALA A 270 2.03 14.20 14.07
N SER A 271 2.05 13.63 12.86
CA SER A 271 2.17 14.38 11.59
C SER A 271 0.94 15.27 11.35
N GLY A 272 -0.24 14.80 11.75
CA GLY A 272 -1.53 15.52 11.67
C GLY A 272 -2.65 14.67 11.07
N THR A 273 -3.73 15.30 10.60
CA THR A 273 -4.87 14.61 9.96
C THR A 273 -5.05 15.09 8.53
N ALA A 274 -4.92 14.18 7.56
CA ALA A 274 -5.16 14.48 6.15
C ALA A 274 -6.63 14.86 5.87
N PRO A 275 -6.91 15.78 4.93
CA PRO A 275 -8.27 16.24 4.63
C PRO A 275 -9.04 15.25 3.73
N ILE A 276 -9.06 13.96 4.09
CA ILE A 276 -9.60 12.88 3.26
C ILE A 276 -11.07 13.09 2.85
N PRO A 277 -12.00 13.52 3.73
CA PRO A 277 -13.37 13.78 3.30
C PRO A 277 -13.46 14.83 2.19
N ALA A 278 -12.64 15.89 2.26
CA ALA A 278 -12.58 16.92 1.23
C ALA A 278 -11.98 16.39 -0.08
N MET A 279 -10.92 15.60 -0.01
CA MET A 279 -10.31 14.93 -1.17
C MET A 279 -11.31 14.01 -1.88
N LEU A 280 -12.03 13.17 -1.12
CA LEU A 280 -13.06 12.29 -1.65
C LEU A 280 -14.21 13.06 -2.29
N ALA A 281 -14.65 14.16 -1.67
CA ALA A 281 -15.72 15.03 -2.20
C ALA A 281 -15.32 15.70 -3.52
N LYS A 282 -14.03 15.98 -3.72
CA LYS A 282 -13.46 16.52 -4.97
C LYS A 282 -13.13 15.44 -6.01
N GLY A 283 -13.37 14.16 -5.71
CA GLY A 283 -13.16 13.06 -6.63
C GLY A 283 -11.72 12.56 -6.71
N VAL A 284 -10.83 12.97 -5.79
CA VAL A 284 -9.47 12.43 -5.70
C VAL A 284 -9.55 10.92 -5.41
N ALA A 285 -8.71 10.14 -6.09
CA ALA A 285 -8.58 8.72 -5.83
C ALA A 285 -7.73 8.52 -4.57
N VAL A 286 -8.39 8.20 -3.45
CA VAL A 286 -7.72 7.98 -2.16
C VAL A 286 -7.79 6.50 -1.77
N GLY A 287 -6.63 5.90 -1.54
CA GLY A 287 -6.45 4.58 -0.93
C GLY A 287 -6.00 4.64 0.53
N LEU A 288 -5.82 3.47 1.14
CA LEU A 288 -5.25 3.33 2.48
C LEU A 288 -3.88 2.67 2.37
N GLY A 289 -2.89 3.20 3.08
CA GLY A 289 -1.55 2.62 3.20
C GLY A 289 -1.16 2.44 4.66
N THR A 290 -0.33 1.45 4.96
CA THR A 290 0.14 1.20 6.33
C THR A 290 1.41 1.98 6.68
N ASP A 291 2.09 2.52 5.66
CA ASP A 291 3.48 2.98 5.78
C ASP A 291 4.41 1.80 6.20
N GLY A 292 5.61 2.08 6.68
CA GLY A 292 6.56 1.10 7.21
C GLY A 292 6.20 0.63 8.63
N ALA A 293 6.53 -0.63 8.92
CA ALA A 293 6.27 -1.23 10.24
C ALA A 293 7.08 -0.62 11.41
N ALA A 294 7.90 0.39 11.16
CA ALA A 294 8.63 1.13 12.19
C ALA A 294 7.88 2.41 12.62
N SER A 295 6.89 2.87 11.84
CA SER A 295 6.03 4.02 12.13
C SER A 295 4.55 3.65 12.27
N ASN A 296 4.17 2.37 12.20
CA ASN A 296 2.79 1.90 12.38
C ASN A 296 2.49 1.27 13.76
N ASN A 297 2.82 0.01 14.08
CA ASN A 297 3.97 -0.82 13.68
C ASN A 297 3.58 -2.22 13.12
N ASP A 298 2.44 -2.34 12.44
CA ASP A 298 2.07 -3.52 11.66
C ASP A 298 1.74 -3.20 10.20
N LEU A 299 1.37 -4.24 9.43
CA LEU A 299 0.93 -4.10 8.04
C LEU A 299 -0.55 -4.54 7.89
N ASP A 300 -1.37 -4.30 8.91
CA ASP A 300 -2.78 -4.71 8.98
C ASP A 300 -3.73 -3.65 8.38
N MET A 301 -4.17 -3.92 7.15
CA MET A 301 -5.14 -3.09 6.44
C MET A 301 -6.54 -3.04 7.10
N TRP A 302 -6.90 -4.00 7.96
CA TRP A 302 -8.16 -3.94 8.71
C TRP A 302 -8.11 -2.86 9.79
N GLU A 303 -6.97 -2.74 10.47
CA GLU A 303 -6.79 -1.72 11.50
C GLU A 303 -6.64 -0.32 10.89
N GLU A 304 -5.94 -0.18 9.76
CA GLU A 304 -5.89 1.08 9.03
C GLU A 304 -7.28 1.53 8.56
N MET A 305 -8.12 0.59 8.09
CA MET A 305 -9.48 0.88 7.63
C MET A 305 -10.41 1.31 8.76
N ASP A 306 -10.37 0.61 9.89
CA ASP A 306 -11.11 0.97 11.10
C ASP A 306 -10.67 2.34 11.64
N THR A 307 -9.35 2.55 11.70
CA THR A 307 -8.74 3.80 12.20
C THR A 307 -9.15 4.97 11.31
N ALA A 308 -9.03 4.86 9.98
CA ALA A 308 -9.44 5.90 9.04
C ALA A 308 -10.91 6.30 9.26
N ALA A 309 -11.80 5.30 9.32
CA ALA A 309 -13.24 5.51 9.45
C ALA A 309 -13.60 6.22 10.75
N LYS A 310 -12.92 5.91 11.87
CA LYS A 310 -13.20 6.51 13.18
C LYS A 310 -12.52 7.88 13.35
N LEU A 311 -11.28 8.03 12.89
CA LEU A 311 -10.51 9.26 12.96
C LEU A 311 -11.28 10.43 12.32
N HIS A 312 -11.82 10.23 11.12
CA HIS A 312 -12.52 11.31 10.43
C HIS A 312 -13.86 11.68 11.06
N LYS A 313 -14.56 10.74 11.71
CA LYS A 313 -15.76 11.04 12.51
C LYS A 313 -15.42 11.89 13.73
N LEU A 314 -14.32 11.54 14.42
CA LEU A 314 -13.84 12.26 15.59
C LEU A 314 -13.48 13.71 15.23
N ILE A 315 -12.61 13.89 14.24
CA ILE A 315 -12.10 15.22 13.86
C ILE A 315 -13.19 16.11 13.25
N SER A 316 -14.13 15.54 12.49
CA SER A 316 -15.23 16.32 11.91
C SER A 316 -16.41 16.53 12.85
N THR A 317 -16.38 15.92 14.05
CA THR A 317 -17.51 15.85 14.99
C THR A 317 -18.85 15.40 14.37
N ASP A 318 -18.77 14.59 13.31
CA ASP A 318 -19.94 14.06 12.59
C ASP A 318 -19.81 12.54 12.44
N PRO A 319 -20.68 11.74 13.09
CA PRO A 319 -20.63 10.29 13.00
C PRO A 319 -20.93 9.73 11.60
N LYS A 320 -21.41 10.57 10.66
CA LYS A 320 -21.69 10.18 9.27
C LYS A 320 -20.47 10.29 8.36
N THR A 321 -19.40 10.97 8.79
CA THR A 321 -18.19 11.14 7.98
C THR A 321 -17.51 9.79 7.75
N LEU A 322 -17.09 9.56 6.49
CA LEU A 322 -16.41 8.35 6.04
C LEU A 322 -17.11 7.05 6.52
N PRO A 323 -18.32 6.74 6.02
CA PRO A 323 -19.03 5.52 6.39
C PRO A 323 -18.27 4.27 5.93
N ALA A 324 -18.66 3.10 6.48
CA ALA A 324 -17.95 1.84 6.27
C ALA A 324 -17.77 1.48 4.79
N GLU A 325 -18.78 1.74 3.95
CA GLU A 325 -18.69 1.49 2.52
C GLU A 325 -17.58 2.30 1.85
N GLN A 326 -17.39 3.57 2.23
CA GLN A 326 -16.32 4.40 1.68
C GLN A 326 -14.95 3.96 2.21
N ALA A 327 -14.83 3.61 3.49
CA ALA A 327 -13.58 3.08 4.04
C ALA A 327 -13.16 1.77 3.35
N PHE A 328 -14.12 0.86 3.14
CA PHE A 328 -13.88 -0.38 2.42
C PHE A 328 -13.53 -0.15 0.94
N GLU A 329 -14.14 0.84 0.29
CA GLU A 329 -13.74 1.26 -1.05
C GLU A 329 -12.29 1.75 -1.08
N MET A 330 -11.85 2.56 -0.11
CA MET A 330 -10.46 3.01 0.01
C MET A 330 -9.47 1.85 0.13
N ALA A 331 -9.82 0.81 0.88
CA ALA A 331 -9.00 -0.41 1.01
C ALA A 331 -9.05 -1.34 -0.22
N THR A 332 -9.89 -1.06 -1.22
CA THR A 332 -10.09 -1.92 -2.39
C THR A 332 -10.14 -1.10 -3.68
N ILE A 333 -11.33 -0.81 -4.24
CA ILE A 333 -11.46 -0.23 -5.59
C ILE A 333 -10.89 1.18 -5.71
N ARG A 334 -10.97 2.01 -4.66
CA ARG A 334 -10.35 3.35 -4.67
C ARG A 334 -8.84 3.27 -4.46
N GLY A 335 -8.35 2.31 -3.68
CA GLY A 335 -6.93 1.97 -3.64
C GLY A 335 -6.42 1.56 -5.03
N ALA A 336 -7.17 0.71 -5.74
CA ALA A 336 -6.84 0.36 -7.13
C ALA A 336 -6.84 1.58 -8.05
N ARG A 337 -7.78 2.53 -7.90
CA ARG A 337 -7.79 3.78 -8.67
C ARG A 337 -6.60 4.68 -8.35
N ALA A 338 -6.24 4.80 -7.07
CA ALA A 338 -5.09 5.57 -6.63
C ALA A 338 -3.78 5.01 -7.22
N LEU A 339 -3.70 3.70 -7.40
CA LEU A 339 -2.57 3.01 -8.05
C LEU A 339 -2.73 2.83 -9.58
N HIS A 340 -3.80 3.34 -10.18
CA HIS A 340 -4.14 3.16 -11.61
C HIS A 340 -4.30 1.69 -12.07
N LEU A 341 -4.71 0.81 -11.15
CA LEU A 341 -4.97 -0.62 -11.35
C LEU A 341 -6.47 -0.98 -11.37
N ASP A 342 -7.37 0.00 -11.40
CA ASP A 342 -8.82 -0.22 -11.31
C ASP A 342 -9.42 -1.03 -12.46
N LYS A 343 -8.70 -1.17 -13.59
CA LYS A 343 -9.10 -2.06 -14.69
C LYS A 343 -8.64 -3.51 -14.47
N ILE A 344 -7.70 -3.73 -13.56
CA ILE A 344 -7.07 -5.03 -13.29
C ILE A 344 -7.68 -5.67 -12.04
N THR A 345 -7.84 -4.91 -10.96
CA THR A 345 -8.19 -5.42 -9.63
C THR A 345 -9.10 -4.45 -8.84
N GLY A 346 -9.31 -4.69 -7.55
CA GLY A 346 -10.05 -3.83 -6.63
C GLY A 346 -11.57 -4.07 -6.56
N SER A 347 -12.13 -4.91 -7.43
CA SER A 347 -13.54 -5.33 -7.39
C SER A 347 -13.71 -6.75 -7.94
N ILE A 348 -14.82 -7.40 -7.60
CA ILE A 348 -15.15 -8.75 -8.12
C ILE A 348 -16.10 -8.58 -9.31
N GLU A 349 -15.52 -8.41 -10.49
CA GLU A 349 -16.24 -8.19 -11.75
C GLU A 349 -15.69 -9.07 -12.85
N GLY A 350 -16.54 -9.51 -13.77
CA GLY A 350 -16.11 -10.31 -14.92
C GLY A 350 -15.03 -9.59 -15.74
N GLY A 351 -13.97 -10.31 -16.08
CA GLY A 351 -12.82 -9.80 -16.85
C GLY A 351 -11.63 -9.36 -16.01
N LYS A 352 -11.83 -8.96 -14.75
CA LYS A 352 -10.75 -8.57 -13.83
C LYS A 352 -9.92 -9.78 -13.37
N ARG A 353 -8.72 -9.51 -12.84
CA ARG A 353 -7.86 -10.53 -12.21
C ARG A 353 -8.49 -10.98 -10.89
N ALA A 354 -8.33 -12.26 -10.59
CA ALA A 354 -8.88 -12.87 -9.39
C ALA A 354 -7.96 -12.63 -8.18
N ASP A 355 -7.93 -11.38 -7.73
CA ASP A 355 -7.30 -10.93 -6.50
C ASP A 355 -8.39 -10.84 -5.42
N ILE A 356 -8.48 -11.87 -4.57
CA ILE A 356 -9.63 -12.17 -3.71
C ILE A 356 -9.13 -12.58 -2.31
N ALA A 357 -9.82 -12.09 -1.28
CA ALA A 357 -9.73 -12.61 0.07
C ALA A 357 -11.05 -13.27 0.50
N ILE A 358 -10.96 -14.36 1.26
CA ILE A 358 -12.10 -15.03 1.89
C ILE A 358 -11.99 -14.84 3.39
N VAL A 359 -12.98 -14.17 3.97
CA VAL A 359 -13.01 -13.73 5.37
C VAL A 359 -14.07 -14.52 6.11
N ASP A 360 -13.71 -15.14 7.23
CA ASP A 360 -14.66 -15.81 8.11
C ASP A 360 -15.65 -14.81 8.68
N LEU A 361 -16.94 -15.14 8.75
CA LEU A 361 -17.94 -14.31 9.41
C LEU A 361 -18.47 -14.96 10.70
N ASP A 362 -18.07 -16.20 10.98
CA ASP A 362 -18.51 -16.99 12.14
C ASP A 362 -17.47 -16.93 13.28
N SER A 363 -17.01 -15.72 13.60
CA SER A 363 -16.14 -15.45 14.75
C SER A 363 -16.86 -14.62 15.81
N LEU A 364 -16.41 -14.72 17.07
CA LEU A 364 -17.05 -14.05 18.21
C LEU A 364 -17.08 -12.52 18.04
N ASN A 365 -16.04 -11.94 17.42
CA ASN A 365 -15.97 -10.50 17.14
C ASN A 365 -16.94 -10.06 16.03
N GLN A 366 -17.55 -10.98 15.27
CA GLN A 366 -18.47 -10.67 14.17
C GLN A 366 -19.92 -11.10 14.44
N THR A 367 -20.20 -11.64 15.63
CA THR A 367 -21.52 -12.17 16.01
C THR A 367 -22.22 -11.25 17.01
N PRO A 368 -23.50 -10.88 16.82
CA PRO A 368 -24.36 -11.22 15.67
C PRO A 368 -24.05 -10.41 14.40
N TYR A 369 -24.31 -11.02 13.24
CA TYR A 369 -24.10 -10.42 11.93
C TYR A 369 -25.36 -9.64 11.47
N PHE A 370 -25.21 -8.34 11.23
CA PHE A 370 -26.28 -7.46 10.73
C PHE A 370 -25.98 -6.82 9.37
N ASN A 371 -24.73 -6.38 9.15
CA ASN A 371 -24.34 -5.63 7.95
C ASN A 371 -22.89 -5.93 7.59
N ILE A 372 -22.66 -6.40 6.36
CA ILE A 372 -21.33 -6.83 5.91
C ILE A 372 -20.28 -5.71 5.96
N TYR A 373 -20.60 -4.51 5.51
CA TYR A 373 -19.63 -3.41 5.50
C TYR A 373 -19.30 -2.96 6.92
N SER A 374 -20.29 -2.91 7.80
CA SER A 374 -20.06 -2.66 9.23
C SER A 374 -19.15 -3.71 9.85
N SER A 375 -19.41 -5.01 9.60
CA SER A 375 -18.58 -6.09 10.12
C SER A 375 -17.14 -5.99 9.59
N LEU A 376 -16.98 -5.85 8.27
CA LEU A 376 -15.68 -5.78 7.61
C LEU A 376 -14.84 -4.60 8.11
N VAL A 377 -15.43 -3.43 8.32
CA VAL A 377 -14.67 -2.23 8.70
C VAL A 377 -14.44 -2.15 10.20
N TYR A 378 -15.45 -2.43 11.01
CA TYR A 378 -15.41 -2.09 12.44
C TYR A 378 -15.16 -3.29 13.36
N SER A 379 -15.09 -4.51 12.84
CA SER A 379 -15.08 -5.73 13.68
C SER A 379 -14.18 -6.84 13.18
N THR A 380 -14.03 -7.01 11.86
CA THR A 380 -13.12 -8.00 11.26
C THR A 380 -11.67 -7.72 11.64
N LYS A 381 -10.90 -8.79 11.86
CA LYS A 381 -9.46 -8.77 12.12
C LYS A 381 -8.70 -9.53 11.05
N ALA A 382 -7.39 -9.28 10.89
CA ALA A 382 -6.54 -10.11 10.03
C ALA A 382 -6.58 -11.62 10.38
N ALA A 383 -6.92 -11.97 11.63
CA ALA A 383 -7.12 -13.34 12.06
C ALA A 383 -8.34 -14.04 11.41
N ASP A 384 -9.34 -13.28 10.98
CA ASP A 384 -10.56 -13.79 10.34
C ASP A 384 -10.34 -14.15 8.87
N VAL A 385 -9.28 -13.66 8.22
CA VAL A 385 -8.95 -14.01 6.84
C VAL A 385 -8.55 -15.49 6.78
N ARG A 386 -9.20 -16.26 5.90
CA ARG A 386 -8.96 -17.70 5.74
C ARG A 386 -8.14 -18.03 4.50
N THR A 387 -8.51 -17.48 3.36
CA THR A 387 -7.92 -17.84 2.06
C THR A 387 -7.64 -16.58 1.26
N VAL A 388 -6.50 -16.54 0.59
CA VAL A 388 -6.11 -15.44 -0.30
C VAL A 388 -5.70 -16.00 -1.65
N ILE A 389 -6.25 -15.38 -2.69
CA ILE A 389 -6.04 -15.73 -4.09
C ILE A 389 -5.55 -14.46 -4.77
N ILE A 390 -4.44 -14.54 -5.50
CA ILE A 390 -3.88 -13.42 -6.25
C ILE A 390 -3.64 -13.93 -7.65
N ASP A 391 -4.16 -13.22 -8.65
CA ASP A 391 -4.00 -13.60 -10.05
C ASP A 391 -4.58 -15.02 -10.33
N GLY A 392 -5.58 -15.44 -9.54
CA GLY A 392 -6.14 -16.79 -9.53
C GLY A 392 -5.27 -17.88 -8.89
N ARG A 393 -4.07 -17.56 -8.42
CA ARG A 393 -3.19 -18.44 -7.64
C ARG A 393 -3.55 -18.34 -6.16
N ILE A 394 -3.82 -19.47 -5.52
CA ILE A 394 -4.04 -19.53 -4.07
C ILE A 394 -2.67 -19.37 -3.39
N VAL A 395 -2.46 -18.26 -2.69
CA VAL A 395 -1.21 -17.97 -1.96
C VAL A 395 -1.34 -18.28 -0.47
N MET A 396 -2.56 -18.30 0.06
CA MET A 396 -2.89 -18.79 1.40
C MET A 396 -4.19 -19.58 1.36
N LEU A 397 -4.23 -20.73 2.03
CA LEU A 397 -5.43 -21.56 2.20
C LEU A 397 -5.60 -21.91 3.66
N ASP A 398 -6.79 -21.64 4.22
CA ASP A 398 -7.12 -21.89 5.62
C ASP A 398 -6.02 -21.44 6.60
N ARG A 399 -5.54 -20.20 6.41
CA ARG A 399 -4.46 -19.52 7.16
C ARG A 399 -3.06 -20.12 7.02
N ARG A 400 -2.87 -21.08 6.12
CA ARG A 400 -1.56 -21.62 5.76
C ARG A 400 -1.03 -20.95 4.50
N LEU A 401 0.10 -20.25 4.62
CA LEU A 401 0.84 -19.73 3.47
C LEU A 401 1.34 -20.88 2.58
N LEU A 402 1.15 -20.75 1.27
CA LEU A 402 1.52 -21.77 0.27
C LEU A 402 2.75 -21.39 -0.54
N THR A 403 3.14 -20.11 -0.53
CA THR A 403 4.26 -19.57 -1.32
C THR A 403 5.43 -19.08 -0.47
N LEU A 404 5.22 -18.95 0.85
CA LEU A 404 6.20 -18.48 1.83
C LEU A 404 6.30 -19.45 3.01
N ASN A 405 7.50 -19.61 3.55
CA ASN A 405 7.75 -20.47 4.71
C ASN A 405 7.90 -19.61 5.98
N GLU A 406 6.86 -19.58 6.80
CA GLU A 406 6.81 -18.75 8.03
C GLU A 406 7.96 -19.06 9.01
N ASN A 407 8.37 -20.32 9.13
CA ASN A 407 9.43 -20.71 10.07
C ASN A 407 10.79 -20.17 9.63
N VAL A 408 11.09 -20.23 8.33
CA VAL A 408 12.33 -19.66 7.77
C VAL A 408 12.32 -18.14 7.92
N ILE A 409 11.21 -17.49 7.57
CA ILE A 409 11.06 -16.03 7.68
C ILE A 409 11.27 -15.55 9.12
N LYS A 410 10.62 -16.20 10.10
CA LYS A 410 10.80 -15.85 11.53
C LYS A 410 12.24 -16.08 11.99
N LYS A 411 12.90 -17.15 11.53
CA LYS A 411 14.30 -17.42 11.86
C LYS A 411 15.22 -16.33 11.31
N ASP A 412 15.04 -15.95 10.06
CA ASP A 412 15.85 -14.92 9.39
C ASP A 412 15.65 -13.55 10.05
N ALA A 413 14.39 -13.16 10.33
CA ALA A 413 14.08 -11.91 11.01
C ALA A 413 14.74 -11.82 12.41
N ASN A 414 14.69 -12.91 13.19
CA ASN A 414 15.34 -12.99 14.50
C ASN A 414 16.88 -12.97 14.42
N ALA A 415 17.46 -13.36 13.29
CA ALA A 415 18.89 -13.22 13.05
C ALA A 415 19.26 -11.76 12.76
N TYR A 416 18.46 -11.06 11.95
CA TYR A 416 18.65 -9.62 11.70
C TYR A 416 18.46 -8.76 12.94
N ARG A 417 17.46 -9.06 13.78
CA ARG A 417 17.26 -8.35 15.07
C ARG A 417 18.55 -8.26 15.89
N ARG A 418 19.29 -9.37 16.00
CA ARG A 418 20.57 -9.41 16.75
C ARG A 418 21.61 -8.49 16.11
N LYS A 419 21.78 -8.56 14.78
CA LYS A 419 22.71 -7.70 14.04
C LYS A 419 22.40 -6.21 14.19
N ILE A 420 21.11 -5.85 14.07
CA ILE A 420 20.65 -4.46 14.20
C ILE A 420 20.99 -3.92 15.60
N ILE A 421 20.61 -4.65 16.66
CA ILE A 421 20.91 -4.26 18.04
C ILE A 421 22.41 -4.06 18.25
N ASP A 422 23.24 -4.98 17.78
CA ASP A 422 24.69 -4.88 17.95
C ASP A 422 25.29 -3.71 17.16
N SER A 423 24.73 -3.38 15.99
CA SER A 423 25.19 -2.24 15.18
C SER A 423 24.90 -0.87 15.82
N LEU A 424 23.91 -0.79 16.71
CA LEU A 424 23.46 0.46 17.34
C LEU A 424 24.08 0.72 18.73
N LYS A 425 24.87 -0.22 19.26
CA LYS A 425 25.56 -0.05 20.56
C LYS A 425 26.76 0.91 20.53
N ASN A 426 27.13 1.40 19.35
CA ASN A 426 28.26 2.30 19.12
C ASN A 426 27.80 3.65 18.59
#